data_AF-A0A8J2ZQP9-F1
#
_entry.id   AF-A0A8J2ZQP9-F1
#
_cell.length_a   1.000
_cell.length_b   1.000
_cell.length_c   1.000
_cell.angle_alpha   90.00
_cell.angle_beta   90.00
_cell.angle_gamma   90.00
#
_symmetry.space_group_name_H-M   'P 1'
#
loop_
_entity.id
_entity.type
_entity.pdbx_description
1 polymer ?
#
loop_
_entity_poly.entity_id
_entity_poly.type
_entity_poly.pdbx_seq_one_letter_code
_entity_poly.pdbx_strand_id
1 'polypeptide(L)'
;MHDYIKERTLKIGKYVVETRKTVRTIAKEFGVSKSTVHKDLTERLPELNPELAAQVKEILEYHKAIRHLRGGEATRKKYKLDGQKKDAAKPVG
;
A
#
# COMPACT_ATOMS: atom_id res chain seq x y z
N MET A 1 -14.98 -9.07 -20.81
CA MET A 1 -14.72 -9.35 -19.37
C MET A 1 -13.36 -8.84 -18.89
N HIS A 2 -12.34 -8.78 -19.76
CA HIS A 2 -11.04 -8.21 -19.38
C HIS A 2 -11.01 -6.68 -19.29
N ASP A 3 -12.01 -5.99 -19.86
CA ASP A 3 -12.04 -4.52 -19.92
C ASP A 3 -12.21 -3.89 -18.53
N TYR A 4 -12.99 -4.51 -17.65
CA TYR A 4 -13.13 -4.08 -16.25
C TYR A 4 -11.79 -4.08 -15.51
N ILE A 5 -10.95 -5.10 -15.75
CA ILE A 5 -9.63 -5.20 -15.13
C ILE A 5 -8.71 -4.12 -15.70
N LYS A 6 -8.72 -3.91 -17.01
CA LYS A 6 -7.91 -2.87 -17.65
C LYS A 6 -8.27 -1.48 -17.13
N GLU A 7 -9.56 -1.17 -17.07
CA GLU A 7 -10.05 0.11 -16.58
C GLU A 7 -9.70 0.32 -15.10
N ARG A 8 -9.84 -0.73 -14.27
CA ARG A 8 -9.41 -0.69 -12.87
C ARG A 8 -7.92 -0.42 -12.76
N THR A 9 -7.08 -1.13 -13.51
CA THR A 9 -5.63 -0.95 -13.50
C THR A 9 -5.24 0.49 -13.85
N LEU A 10 -5.86 1.07 -14.89
CA LEU A 10 -5.61 2.45 -15.29
C LEU A 10 -6.08 3.46 -14.22
N LYS A 11 -7.27 3.24 -13.63
CA LYS A 11 -7.79 4.08 -12.53
C LYS A 11 -6.87 4.06 -11.31
N ILE A 12 -6.44 2.87 -10.88
CA ILE A 12 -5.50 2.71 -9.77
C ILE A 12 -4.16 3.40 -10.10
N GLY A 13 -3.61 3.18 -11.30
CA GLY A 13 -2.34 3.79 -11.72
C GLY A 13 -2.38 5.32 -11.66
N LYS A 14 -3.42 5.93 -12.22
CA LYS A 14 -3.62 7.39 -12.18
C LYS A 14 -3.76 7.90 -10.75
N TYR A 15 -4.57 7.21 -9.95
CA TYR A 15 -4.79 7.59 -8.55
C TYR A 15 -3.52 7.51 -7.70
N VAL A 16 -2.63 6.54 -7.97
CA VAL A 16 -1.33 6.45 -7.29
C VAL A 16 -0.48 7.68 -7.61
N VAL A 17 -0.43 8.09 -8.88
CA VAL A 17 0.37 9.25 -9.31
C VAL A 17 -0.17 10.54 -8.70
N GLU A 18 -1.49 10.72 -8.72
CA GLU A 18 -2.17 11.91 -8.21
C GLU A 18 -2.04 12.04 -6.69
N THR A 19 -2.29 10.95 -5.95
CA THR A 19 -2.33 11.01 -4.47
C THR A 19 -1.01 10.67 -3.81
N ARG A 20 -0.06 10.05 -4.53
CA ARG A 20 1.21 9.51 -4.02
C ARG A 20 1.04 8.65 -2.76
N LYS A 21 -0.12 8.01 -2.60
CA LYS A 21 -0.44 7.15 -1.45
C LYS A 21 0.27 5.79 -1.55
N THR A 22 0.36 5.09 -0.43
CA THR A 22 0.91 3.73 -0.41
C THR A 22 -0.08 2.72 -0.98
N VAL A 23 0.44 1.62 -1.54
CA VAL A 23 -0.38 0.49 -2.05
C VAL A 23 -1.38 -0.02 -1.02
N ARG A 24 -1.02 -0.03 0.28
CA ARG A 24 -1.92 -0.48 1.35
C ARG A 24 -3.12 0.46 1.53
N THR A 25 -2.92 1.77 1.38
CA THR A 25 -4.01 2.75 1.47
C THR A 25 -4.94 2.62 0.26
N ILE A 26 -4.36 2.56 -0.93
CA ILE A 26 -5.10 2.43 -2.18
C ILE A 26 -5.92 1.14 -2.20
N ALA A 27 -5.34 0.02 -1.75
CA ALA A 27 -6.06 -1.24 -1.63
C ALA A 27 -7.33 -1.13 -0.78
N LYS A 28 -7.27 -0.40 0.34
CA LYS A 28 -8.45 -0.17 1.20
C LYS A 28 -9.49 0.70 0.52
N GLU A 29 -9.08 1.78 -0.14
CA GLU A 29 -9.99 2.73 -0.80
C GLU A 29 -10.69 2.10 -2.01
N PHE A 30 -9.99 1.25 -2.77
CA PHE A 30 -10.55 0.55 -3.93
C PHE A 30 -11.22 -0.78 -3.57
N GLY A 31 -11.28 -1.15 -2.28
CA GLY A 31 -11.92 -2.39 -1.83
C GLY A 31 -11.29 -3.67 -2.37
N VAL A 32 -10.00 -3.63 -2.72
CA VAL A 32 -9.26 -4.77 -3.30
C VAL A 32 -8.10 -5.19 -2.42
N SER A 33 -7.61 -6.42 -2.62
CA SER A 33 -6.45 -6.87 -1.86
C SER A 33 -5.18 -6.12 -2.29
N LYS A 34 -4.25 -5.92 -1.35
CA LYS A 34 -2.93 -5.35 -1.64
C LYS A 34 -2.21 -6.12 -2.76
N SER A 35 -2.34 -7.45 -2.79
CA SER A 35 -1.72 -8.30 -3.81
C SER A 35 -2.32 -8.04 -5.19
N THR A 36 -3.64 -7.83 -5.26
CA THR A 36 -4.35 -7.46 -6.48
C THR A 36 -3.84 -6.13 -7.03
N VAL A 37 -3.71 -5.10 -6.18
CA VAL A 37 -3.17 -3.81 -6.59
C VAL A 37 -1.72 -3.95 -7.07
N HIS A 38 -0.89 -4.75 -6.40
CA HIS A 38 0.47 -4.99 -6.87
C HIS A 38 0.49 -5.61 -8.25
N LYS A 39 -0.20 -6.73 -8.48
CA LYS A 39 -0.26 -7.38 -9.81
C LYS A 39 -0.78 -6.41 -10.88
N ASP A 40 -1.82 -5.66 -10.57
CA ASP A 40 -2.38 -4.68 -11.50
C ASP A 40 -1.35 -3.62 -11.87
N LEU A 41 -0.56 -3.11 -10.93
CA LEU A 41 0.42 -2.05 -11.18
C LEU A 41 1.77 -2.55 -11.75
N THR A 42 2.21 -3.75 -11.40
CA THR A 42 3.54 -4.25 -11.80
C THR A 42 3.51 -5.18 -13.00
N GLU A 43 2.42 -5.92 -13.22
CA GLU A 43 2.29 -6.85 -14.35
C GLU A 43 1.40 -6.26 -15.43
N ARG A 44 0.21 -5.73 -15.08
CA ARG A 44 -0.81 -5.33 -16.07
C ARG A 44 -0.66 -3.88 -16.55
N LEU A 45 -0.28 -2.96 -15.68
CA LEU A 45 -0.17 -1.55 -16.04
C LEU A 45 0.90 -1.28 -17.10
N PRO A 46 2.10 -1.92 -17.08
CA PRO A 46 3.10 -1.74 -18.13
C PRO A 46 2.61 -2.14 -19.52
N GLU A 47 1.77 -3.18 -19.61
CA GLU A 47 1.17 -3.64 -20.88
C GLU A 47 0.11 -2.66 -21.41
N LEU A 48 -0.57 -1.92 -20.53
CA LEU A 48 -1.65 -0.99 -20.89
C LEU A 48 -1.16 0.45 -21.10
N ASN A 49 -0.27 0.92 -20.23
CA ASN A 49 0.29 2.26 -20.28
C ASN A 49 1.70 2.26 -19.62
N PRO A 50 2.77 2.13 -20.42
CA PRO A 50 4.13 2.06 -19.91
C PRO A 50 4.60 3.38 -19.27
N GLU A 51 4.15 4.54 -19.75
CA GLU A 51 4.48 5.85 -19.17
C GLU A 51 3.92 5.99 -17.76
N LEU A 52 2.65 5.62 -17.57
CA LEU A 52 2.01 5.64 -16.26
C LEU A 52 2.65 4.63 -15.31
N ALA A 53 3.03 3.46 -15.83
CA ALA A 53 3.74 2.45 -15.04
C ALA A 53 5.09 2.97 -14.52
N ALA A 54 5.84 3.73 -15.32
CA ALA A 54 7.11 4.32 -14.91
C ALA A 54 6.93 5.31 -13.73
N GLN A 55 5.93 6.19 -13.82
CA GLN A 55 5.61 7.14 -12.74
C GLN A 55 5.19 6.44 -11.45
N VAL A 56 4.34 5.41 -11.57
CA VAL A 56 3.94 4.59 -10.42
C VAL A 56 5.15 3.89 -9.79
N LYS A 57 6.04 3.34 -10.63
CA LYS A 57 7.26 2.64 -10.16
C LYS A 57 8.15 3.55 -9.34
N GLU A 58 8.33 4.81 -9.75
CA GLU A 58 9.11 5.79 -9.00
C GLU A 58 8.52 6.03 -7.60
N ILE A 59 7.21 6.20 -7.49
CA ILE A 59 6.51 6.37 -6.20
C ILE A 59 6.65 5.13 -5.31
N LEU A 60 6.61 3.93 -5.89
CA LEU A 60 6.80 2.68 -5.16
C LEU A 60 8.23 2.54 -4.63
N GLU A 61 9.23 2.88 -5.45
CA GLU A 61 10.63 2.88 -5.05
C GLU A 61 10.92 3.93 -3.98
N TYR A 62 10.37 5.14 -4.10
CA TYR A 62 10.43 6.15 -3.04
C TYR A 62 9.90 5.61 -1.71
N HIS A 63 8.73 4.98 -1.72
CA HIS A 63 8.14 4.38 -0.52
C HIS A 63 8.97 3.22 0.05
N LYS A 64 9.67 2.48 -0.79
CA LYS A 64 10.58 1.41 -0.39
C LYS A 64 11.86 1.98 0.23
N ALA A 65 12.41 3.05 -0.36
CA ALA A 65 13.56 3.76 0.15
C ALA A 65 13.29 4.32 1.55
N ILE A 66 12.16 4.99 1.79
CA ILE A 66 11.84 5.56 3.12
C ILE A 66 11.25 4.54 4.11
N ARG A 67 11.08 3.27 3.72
CA ARG A 67 10.46 2.25 4.58
C ARG A 67 11.21 2.09 5.91
N HIS A 68 12.55 2.20 5.89
CA HIS A 68 13.36 2.05 7.08
C HIS A 68 13.05 3.14 8.13
N LEU A 69 12.78 4.38 7.70
CA LEU A 69 12.34 5.47 8.59
C LEU A 69 10.99 5.15 9.26
N ARG A 70 10.06 4.54 8.51
CA ARG A 70 8.74 4.14 9.03
C ARG A 70 8.81 2.89 9.94
N GLY A 71 9.84 2.06 9.79
CA GLY A 71 10.02 0.83 10.55
C GLY A 71 10.23 1.06 12.06
N GLY A 72 11.00 2.08 12.43
CA GLY A 72 11.25 2.43 13.84
C GLY A 72 9.98 2.81 14.61
N GLU A 73 9.08 3.57 13.98
CA GLU A 73 7.79 3.93 14.56
C GLU A 73 6.84 2.74 14.70
N ALA A 74 6.84 1.83 13.71
CA ALA A 74 6.00 0.64 13.75
C ALA A 74 6.37 -0.27 14.93
N THR A 75 7.67 -0.48 15.16
CA THR A 75 8.18 -1.23 16.30
C THR A 75 7.81 -0.54 17.62
N ARG A 76 8.05 0.78 17.73
CA ARG A 76 7.67 1.55 18.94
C ARG A 76 6.17 1.48 19.23
N LYS A 77 5.31 1.60 18.22
CA LYS A 77 3.85 1.45 18.38
C LYS A 77 3.46 0.04 18.82
N LYS A 78 4.09 -1.01 18.25
CA LYS A 78 3.85 -2.40 18.67
C LYS A 78 4.17 -2.61 20.15
N TYR A 79 5.34 -2.17 20.62
CA TYR A 79 5.71 -2.33 22.04
C TYR A 79 4.86 -1.46 22.99
N LYS A 80 4.43 -0.25 22.57
CA LYS A 80 3.48 0.55 23.36
C LYS A 80 2.10 -0.12 23.47
N LEU A 81 1.60 -0.71 22.39
CA LEU A 81 0.33 -1.44 22.37
C LEU A 81 0.41 -2.77 23.14
N ASP A 82 1.52 -3.51 23.00
CA ASP A 82 1.75 -4.76 23.74
C ASP A 82 2.00 -4.50 25.23
N GLY A 83 2.60 -3.37 25.61
CA GLY A 83 2.71 -2.93 27.00
C GLY A 83 1.34 -2.64 27.63
N GLN A 84 0.50 -1.85 26.94
CA GLN A 84 -0.86 -1.55 27.41
C GLN A 84 -1.75 -2.80 27.53
N LYS A 85 -1.56 -3.82 26.68
CA LYS A 85 -2.26 -5.11 26.82
C LYS A 85 -1.81 -5.93 28.04
N LYS A 86 -0.56 -5.79 28.49
CA LYS A 86 -0.06 -6.47 29.70
C LYS A 86 -0.53 -5.77 30.98
N ASP A 87 -0.66 -4.44 30.95
CA ASP A 87 -1.15 -3.67 32.10
C ASP A 87 -2.67 -3.82 32.30
N ALA A 88 -3.44 -4.01 31.22
CA ALA A 88 -4.88 -4.28 31.28
C ALA A 88 -5.24 -5.72 31.70
N ALA A 89 -4.27 -6.64 31.77
CA ALA A 89 -4.47 -8.05 32.10
C ALA A 89 -4.00 -8.45 33.51
N LYS A 90 -3.60 -7.50 34.37
CA LYS A 90 -3.39 -7.79 35.78
C LYS A 90 -4.74 -7.94 36.49
N PRO A 91 -5.08 -9.10 37.07
CA PRO A 91 -6.19 -9.15 38.01
C PRO A 91 -5.82 -8.26 39.19
N VAL A 92 -6.71 -7.33 39.53
CA VAL A 92 -6.67 -6.67 40.83
C VAL A 92 -7.07 -7.75 41.84
N GLY A 93 -6.10 -8.24 42.60
CA GLY A 93 -6.24 -9.28 43.62
C GLY A 93 -4.91 -9.53 44.29
#